data_AF-A0A059EYE8-F1
#
_entry.id   AF-A0A059EYE8-F1
#
_cell.length_a   1.000
_cell.length_b   1.000
_cell.length_c   1.000
_cell.angle_alpha   90.00
_cell.angle_beta   90.00
_cell.angle_gamma   90.00
#
_symmetry.space_group_name_H-M   'P 1'
#
loop_
_entity.id
_entity.type
_entity.pdbx_description
1 polymer ?
#
loop_
_entity_poly.entity_id
_entity_poly.type
_entity_poly.pdbx_seq_one_letter_code
_entity_poly.pdbx_strand_id
1 'polypeptide(L)' 'VDTSFKPAKGILKVVQRRDANALLPLIQRHVLHGRIIHSDEWSAYININSLGYVHNTICHKYEFVSKTNGVHTQHIEGH' A
#
# COMPACT_ATOMS: atom_id res chain seq x y z
N VAL A 1 20.36 22.62 -9.78
CA VAL A 1 19.20 22.06 -9.07
C VAL A 1 18.86 20.74 -9.73
N ASP A 2 18.92 19.62 -9.01
CA ASP A 2 18.53 18.32 -9.57
C ASP A 2 17.00 18.26 -9.63
N THR A 3 16.45 18.19 -10.84
CA THR A 3 15.02 18.11 -11.10
C THR A 3 14.62 16.71 -11.59
N SER A 4 15.34 15.67 -11.16
CA SER A 4 15.07 14.30 -11.60
C SER A 4 13.83 13.73 -10.88
N PHE A 5 12.65 14.16 -11.30
CA PHE A 5 11.40 13.53 -10.88
C PHE A 5 11.26 12.18 -11.61
N LYS A 6 11.31 11.08 -10.85
CA LYS A 6 10.93 9.76 -11.34
C LYS A 6 9.47 9.51 -10.98
N PRO A 7 8.54 9.42 -11.96
CA PRO A 7 7.15 9.18 -11.67
C PRO A 7 6.98 7.83 -10.96
N ALA A 8 6.09 7.79 -9.96
CA ALA A 8 5.71 6.54 -9.31
C ALA A 8 4.95 5.65 -10.32
N LYS A 9 5.30 4.36 -10.37
CA LYS A 9 4.62 3.38 -11.22
C LYS A 9 3.39 2.84 -10.49
N GLY A 10 2.19 3.25 -10.93
CA GLY A 10 0.93 2.64 -10.51
C GLY A 10 0.69 1.29 -11.21
N ILE A 11 0.11 0.33 -10.50
CA ILE A 11 -0.31 -0.97 -11.05
C ILE A 11 -1.76 -1.20 -10.67
N LEU A 12 -2.62 -1.41 -11.67
CA LEU A 12 -4.01 -1.81 -11.48
C LEU A 12 -4.19 -3.23 -12.02
N LYS A 13 -4.83 -4.09 -11.23
CA LYS A 13 -5.07 -5.48 -11.63
C LYS A 13 -6.48 -5.92 -11.29
N VAL A 14 -7.19 -6.39 -12.30
CA VAL A 14 -8.50 -7.04 -12.13
C VAL A 14 -8.26 -8.43 -11.54
N VAL A 15 -8.90 -8.70 -10.41
CA VAL A 15 -8.85 -10.00 -9.71
C VAL A 15 -10.26 -10.53 -9.55
N GLN A 16 -10.44 -11.84 -9.73
CA GLN A 16 -11.75 -12.48 -9.54
C GLN A 16 -12.18 -12.49 -8.08
N ARG A 17 -11.21 -12.60 -7.17
CA ARG A 17 -11.43 -12.58 -5.72
C ARG A 17 -10.55 -11.52 -5.08
N ARG A 18 -11.16 -10.78 -4.16
CA ARG A 18 -10.56 -9.70 -3.38
C ARG A 18 -10.21 -10.22 -1.98
N ASP A 19 -9.39 -11.26 -1.92
CA ASP A 19 -8.96 -11.88 -0.65
C ASP A 19 -7.43 -11.89 -0.52
N ALA A 20 -6.94 -12.23 0.68
CA ALA A 20 -5.51 -12.30 0.97
C ALA A 20 -4.79 -13.28 0.03
N ASN A 21 -5.42 -14.40 -0.32
CA ASN A 21 -4.80 -15.41 -1.20
C ASN A 21 -4.54 -14.87 -2.61
N ALA A 22 -5.42 -14.01 -3.14
CA ALA A 22 -5.18 -13.33 -4.41
C ALA A 22 -4.18 -12.16 -4.29
N LEU A 23 -4.17 -11.47 -3.15
CA LEU A 23 -3.45 -10.22 -2.95
C LEU A 23 -1.98 -10.41 -2.55
N LEU A 24 -1.69 -11.31 -1.62
CA LEU A 24 -0.35 -11.52 -1.08
C LEU A 24 0.69 -11.90 -2.16
N PRO A 25 0.40 -12.79 -3.12
CA PRO A 25 1.33 -13.10 -4.21
C PRO A 25 1.58 -11.89 -5.14
N LEU A 26 0.57 -11.02 -5.30
CA LEU A 26 0.71 -9.80 -6.10
C LEU A 26 1.63 -8.79 -5.41
N ILE A 27 1.54 -8.67 -4.09
CA ILE A 27 2.44 -7.84 -3.30
C ILE A 27 3.87 -8.37 -3.44
N GLN A 28 4.11 -9.67 -3.24
CA GLN A 28 5.45 -10.24 -3.34
C GLN A 28 6.07 -10.12 -4.74
N ARG A 29 5.25 -10.09 -5.79
CA ARG A 29 5.71 -9.94 -7.17
C ARG A 29 6.14 -8.51 -7.51
N HIS A 30 5.51 -7.50 -6.92
CA HIS A 30 5.66 -6.10 -7.33
C HIS A 30 6.34 -5.22 -6.27
N VAL A 31 6.35 -5.66 -5.01
CA VAL A 31 6.99 -4.97 -3.91
C VAL A 31 8.23 -5.76 -3.52
N LEU A 32 9.35 -5.04 -3.39
CA LEU A 32 10.60 -5.64 -2.94
C LEU A 32 10.45 -6.12 -1.49
N HIS A 33 10.88 -7.35 -1.20
CA HIS A 33 10.88 -7.91 0.16
C HIS A 33 11.57 -6.99 1.17
N GLY A 34 11.07 -6.95 2.40
CA GLY A 34 11.64 -6.12 3.48
C GLY A 34 11.27 -4.64 3.43
N ARG A 35 10.45 -4.20 2.45
CA ARG A 35 10.04 -2.80 2.34
C ARG A 35 8.81 -2.50 3.19
N ILE A 36 8.64 -1.20 3.45
CA ILE A 36 7.48 -0.67 4.16
C ILE A 36 6.31 -0.60 3.18
N ILE A 37 5.17 -1.17 3.58
CA ILE A 37 3.91 -1.10 2.86
C ILE A 37 2.94 -0.27 3.70
N HIS A 38 2.43 0.80 3.10
CA HIS A 38 1.34 1.59 3.64
C HIS A 38 0.03 1.14 2.98
N SER A 39 -0.95 0.69 3.76
CA SER A 39 -2.27 0.34 3.23
C SER A 39 -3.37 0.85 4.15
N ASP A 40 -4.61 0.83 3.67
CA ASP A 40 -5.80 0.89 4.50
C ASP A 40 -5.95 -0.38 5.35
N GLU A 41 -6.84 -0.34 6.34
CA GLU A 41 -7.05 -1.43 7.32
C GLU A 41 -7.92 -2.59 6.80
N TRP A 42 -7.89 -2.84 5.50
CA TRP A 42 -8.65 -3.95 4.93
C TRP A 42 -8.09 -5.31 5.36
N SER A 43 -8.99 -6.24 5.71
CA SER A 43 -8.65 -7.53 6.31
C SER A 43 -7.73 -8.41 5.46
N ALA A 44 -7.72 -8.22 4.13
CA ALA A 44 -6.83 -8.95 3.24
C ALA A 44 -5.33 -8.65 3.50
N TYR A 45 -5.01 -7.53 4.14
CA TYR A 45 -3.64 -7.08 4.41
C TYR A 45 -3.05 -7.60 5.73
N ILE A 46 -3.85 -8.23 6.60
CA ILE A 46 -3.42 -8.65 7.96
C ILE A 46 -2.14 -9.50 7.95
N ASN A 47 -1.93 -10.30 6.90
CA ASN A 47 -0.80 -11.23 6.80
C ASN A 47 0.46 -10.62 6.15
N ILE A 48 0.46 -9.33 5.76
CA ILE A 48 1.62 -8.69 5.13
C ILE A 48 2.86 -8.74 6.04
N ASN A 49 2.68 -8.48 7.33
CA ASN A 49 3.80 -8.46 8.28
C ASN A 49 4.46 -9.86 8.40
N SER A 50 3.67 -10.92 8.25
CA SER A 50 4.15 -12.32 8.27
C SER A 50 5.00 -12.67 7.04
N LEU A 51 4.87 -11.91 5.94
CA LEU A 51 5.66 -12.10 4.71
C LEU A 51 7.00 -11.36 4.73
N GLY A 52 7.41 -10.79 5.87
CA GLY A 52 8.67 -10.07 6.01
C GLY A 52 8.64 -8.64 5.49
N TYR A 53 7.46 -8.02 5.43
CA TYR A 53 7.30 -6.59 5.15
C TYR A 53 7.01 -5.82 6.43
N VAL A 54 7.36 -4.55 6.48
CA VAL A 54 6.90 -3.65 7.55
C VAL A 54 5.54 -3.10 7.12
N HIS A 55 4.47 -3.46 7.82
CA HIS A 55 3.12 -3.04 7.47
C HIS A 55 2.64 -1.88 8.34
N ASN A 56 2.41 -0.73 7.71
CA ASN A 56 1.80 0.44 8.35
C ASN A 56 0.38 0.61 7.81
N THR A 57 -0.60 0.70 8.70
CA THR A 57 -1.99 0.92 8.32
C THR A 57 -2.43 2.36 8.51
N ILE A 58 -3.32 2.84 7.65
CA ILE A 58 -3.96 4.15 7.77
C ILE A 58 -5.47 3.91 7.94
N CYS A 59 -5.99 4.31 9.10
CA CYS A 59 -7.39 4.16 9.44
C CYS A 59 -8.22 5.25 8.75
N HIS A 60 -8.96 4.88 7.71
CA HIS A 60 -9.78 5.79 6.90
C HIS A 60 -10.87 6.54 7.70
N LYS A 61 -11.18 6.06 8.92
CA LYS A 61 -12.17 6.67 9.82
C LYS A 61 -11.65 7.91 10.54
N TYR A 62 -10.33 8.06 10.69
CA TYR A 62 -9.76 9.09 11.57
C TYR A 62 -8.72 9.98 10.90
N GLU A 63 -8.05 9.52 9.83
CA GLU A 63 -6.90 10.24 9.28
C GLU A 63 -6.86 10.23 7.75
N PHE A 64 -7.38 11.29 7.12
CA PHE A 64 -7.01 11.66 5.73
C PHE A 64 -5.54 12.14 5.63
N VAL A 65 -4.83 12.23 6.77
CA VAL A 65 -3.42 12.62 6.91
C VAL A 65 -2.85 11.84 8.10
N SER A 66 -1.89 10.95 7.87
CA SER A 66 -1.14 10.30 8.96
C SER A 66 -0.31 11.35 9.71
N LYS A 67 -0.61 11.62 10.99
CA LYS A 67 0.07 12.65 11.80
C LYS A 67 1.52 12.31 12.15
N THR A 68 1.94 11.06 11.97
CA THR A 68 3.27 10.60 12.38
C THR A 68 4.31 10.72 11.28
N ASN A 69 3.91 10.57 10.00
CA ASN A 69 4.85 10.43 8.88
C ASN A 69 4.54 11.32 7.67
N GLY A 70 3.46 12.12 7.69
CA GLY A 70 3.13 13.05 6.59
C GLY A 70 2.78 12.39 5.25
N VAL A 71 2.54 11.07 5.23
CA VAL A 71 2.16 10.34 4.02
C VAL A 71 0.72 10.67 3.67
N HIS A 72 0.53 11.27 2.49
CA HIS A 72 -0.78 11.64 1.95
C HIS A 72 -1.27 10.55 0.99
N THR A 73 -2.38 9.88 1.31
CA THR A 73 -2.99 8.83 0.47
C THR A 73 -3.98 9.38 -0.57
N GLN A 74 -4.15 10.71 -0.66
CA GLN A 74 -5.14 11.35 -1.55
C GLN A 74 -4.95 11.13 -3.05
N HIS A 75 -3.81 10.60 -3.52
CA HIS A 75 -3.60 10.46 -4.97
C HIS A 75 -4.36 9.26 -5.59
N ILE A 76 -4.93 8.35 -4.78
CA ILE A 76 -5.57 7.12 -5.29
C ILE A 76 -7.10 7.17 -5.20
N GLU A 77 -7.67 8.00 -4.30
CA GLU A 77 -9.13 8.08 -4.06
C GLU A 77 -9.66 9.53 -4.12
N GLY A 78 -9.10 10.36 -5.00
CA GLY A 78 -9.69 11.64 -5.38
C GLY A 78 -10.68 11.44 -6.52
N HIS A 79 -11.96 11.64 -6.26
CA HIS A 79 -13.01 11.80 -7.28
C HIS A 79 -13.02 13.22 -7.84
#